data_AF-A0A376MP13-F1
#
_entry.id   AF-A0A376MP13-F1
#
_cell.length_a   1.000
_cell.length_b   1.000
_cell.length_c   1.000
_cell.angle_alpha   90.00
_cell.angle_beta   90.00
_cell.angle_gamma   90.00
#
_symmetry.space_group_name_H-M   'P 1'
#
loop_
_entity.id
_entity.type
_entity.pdbx_description
1 polymer ?
#
loop_
_entity_poly.entity_id
_entity_poly.type
_entity_poly.pdbx_seq_one_letter_code
_entity_poly.pdbx_strand_id
1 'polypeptide(L)'
;MHELEVLLSRLKMEHLSYHVESLLEQAAKKELNYREFLCMALQQEWNGRHQRGMESRLKQARLPWVKTLEQFDFTSSRASTVRLSGNWLVWRSWSAAKT
;
A
#
# COMPACT_ATOMS: atom_id res chain seq x y z
N MET A 1 -31.24 3.31 -13.47
CA MET A 1 -29.82 3.02 -13.22
C MET A 1 -29.31 2.21 -14.40
N HIS A 2 -28.18 2.61 -14.99
CA HIS A 2 -27.58 1.83 -16.06
C HIS A 2 -26.98 0.54 -15.46
N GLU A 3 -27.20 -0.60 -16.13
CA GLU A 3 -26.76 -1.92 -15.66
C GLU A 3 -25.25 -1.96 -15.33
N LEU A 4 -24.46 -1.25 -16.14
CA LEU A 4 -23.02 -1.08 -15.92
C LEU A 4 -22.70 -0.43 -14.57
N GLU A 5 -23.39 0.65 -14.18
CA GLU A 5 -23.17 1.33 -12.89
C GLU A 5 -23.49 0.41 -11.71
N VAL A 6 -24.55 -0.42 -11.85
CA VAL A 6 -24.93 -1.41 -10.84
C VAL A 6 -23.86 -2.48 -10.70
N LEU A 7 -23.27 -2.95 -11.80
CA LEU A 7 -22.17 -3.91 -11.76
C LEU A 7 -20.90 -3.30 -11.15
N LEU A 8 -20.53 -2.08 -11.56
CA LEU A 8 -19.34 -1.39 -11.04
C LEU A 8 -19.45 -1.14 -9.53
N SER A 9 -20.62 -0.74 -9.06
CA SER A 9 -20.87 -0.58 -7.62
C SER A 9 -20.82 -1.91 -6.85
N ARG A 10 -21.43 -2.98 -7.37
CA ARG A 10 -21.38 -4.33 -6.75
C ARG A 10 -19.95 -4.89 -6.68
N LEU A 11 -19.14 -4.63 -7.69
CA LEU A 11 -17.73 -5.06 -7.75
C LEU A 11 -16.77 -4.10 -7.02
N LYS A 12 -17.29 -3.05 -6.38
CA LYS A 12 -16.53 -2.01 -5.69
C LYS A 12 -15.48 -1.34 -6.59
N MET A 13 -15.80 -1.17 -7.87
CA MET A 13 -14.92 -0.51 -8.84
C MET A 13 -15.18 1.00 -8.85
N GLU A 14 -14.92 1.65 -7.71
CA GLU A 14 -15.27 3.05 -7.47
C GLU A 14 -14.52 4.01 -8.40
N HIS A 15 -13.23 3.73 -8.66
CA HIS A 15 -12.42 4.58 -9.51
C HIS A 15 -12.80 4.42 -10.97
N LEU A 16 -13.09 3.19 -11.39
CA LEU A 16 -13.60 2.95 -12.73
C LEU A 16 -14.97 3.61 -12.92
N SER A 17 -15.88 3.54 -11.95
CA SER A 17 -17.21 4.17 -12.03
C SER A 17 -17.14 5.67 -12.30
N TYR A 18 -16.15 6.38 -11.75
CA TYR A 18 -16.00 7.82 -11.99
C TYR A 18 -15.41 8.15 -13.38
N HIS A 19 -14.63 7.23 -13.95
CA HIS A 19 -13.89 7.45 -15.19
C HIS A 19 -14.41 6.66 -16.40
N VAL A 20 -15.45 5.84 -16.23
CA VAL A 20 -15.90 4.86 -17.25
C VAL A 20 -16.29 5.53 -18.56
N GLU A 21 -17.04 6.63 -18.52
CA GLU A 21 -17.45 7.37 -19.72
C GLU A 21 -16.24 7.93 -20.49
N SER A 22 -15.27 8.52 -19.75
CA SER A 22 -14.05 9.02 -20.39
C SER A 22 -13.20 7.89 -20.99
N LEU A 23 -13.13 6.74 -20.33
CA LEU A 23 -12.40 5.58 -20.85
C LEU A 23 -13.06 5.01 -22.10
N LEU A 24 -14.40 4.99 -22.16
CA LEU A 24 -15.15 4.58 -23.35
C LEU A 24 -14.89 5.53 -24.51
N GLU A 25 -14.93 6.85 -24.29
CA GLU A 25 -14.58 7.82 -25.33
C GLU A 25 -13.13 7.66 -25.82
N GLN A 26 -12.19 7.44 -24.91
CA GLN A 26 -10.78 7.23 -25.26
C GLN A 26 -10.58 5.94 -26.05
N ALA A 27 -11.28 4.86 -25.69
CA ALA A 27 -11.23 3.60 -26.40
C ALA A 27 -11.81 3.73 -27.80
N ALA A 28 -12.92 4.46 -27.96
CA ALA A 28 -13.51 4.75 -29.26
C ALA A 28 -12.55 5.59 -30.14
N LYS A 29 -11.94 6.64 -29.57
CA LYS A 29 -10.99 7.51 -30.30
C LYS A 29 -9.71 6.79 -30.73
N LYS A 30 -9.25 5.83 -29.94
CA LYS A 30 -8.01 5.07 -30.21
C LYS A 30 -8.28 3.74 -30.93
N GLU A 31 -9.55 3.46 -31.26
CA GLU A 31 -9.99 2.19 -31.85
C GLU A 31 -9.44 0.96 -31.10
N LEU A 32 -9.43 1.03 -29.77
CA LEU A 32 -8.91 -0.06 -28.94
C LEU A 32 -9.74 -1.31 -29.14
N ASN A 33 -9.07 -2.45 -29.26
CA ASN A 33 -9.79 -3.72 -29.23
C ASN A 33 -10.35 -4.01 -27.83
N TYR A 34 -11.30 -4.95 -27.74
CA TYR A 34 -11.98 -5.26 -26.48
C TYR A 34 -11.02 -5.64 -25.34
N ARG A 35 -9.92 -6.33 -25.67
CA ARG A 35 -8.91 -6.75 -24.69
C ARG A 35 -8.11 -5.56 -24.17
N GLU A 36 -7.72 -4.65 -25.05
CA GLU A 36 -7.00 -3.42 -24.68
C GLU A 36 -7.86 -2.52 -23.82
N PHE A 37 -9.12 -2.32 -24.19
CA PHE A 37 -10.07 -1.57 -23.37
C PHE A 37 -10.22 -2.19 -21.98
N LEU A 38 -10.42 -3.52 -21.89
CA LEU A 38 -10.57 -4.20 -20.61
C LEU A 38 -9.31 -4.06 -19.73
N CYS A 39 -8.12 -4.21 -20.32
CA CYS A 39 -6.86 -3.97 -19.61
C CYS A 39 -6.78 -2.53 -19.10
N MET A 40 -7.11 -1.54 -19.93
CA MET A 40 -7.06 -0.13 -19.57
C MET A 40 -8.03 0.20 -18.43
N ALA A 41 -9.26 -0.31 -18.48
CA ALA A 41 -10.27 -0.13 -17.46
C ALA A 41 -9.84 -0.73 -16.11
N LEU A 42 -9.34 -1.98 -16.12
CA LEU A 42 -8.87 -2.65 -14.90
C LEU A 42 -7.61 -1.98 -14.33
N GLN A 43 -6.72 -1.47 -15.20
CA GLN A 43 -5.53 -0.73 -14.78
C GLN A 43 -5.91 0.58 -14.06
N GLN A 44 -6.93 1.30 -14.56
CA GLN A 44 -7.42 2.52 -13.91
C GLN A 44 -7.93 2.23 -12.49
N GLU A 45 -8.75 1.19 -12.33
CA GLU A 45 -9.24 0.78 -11.02
C GLU A 45 -8.09 0.36 -10.08
N TRP A 46 -7.16 -0.45 -10.58
CA TRP A 46 -6.00 -0.89 -9.82
C TRP A 46 -5.15 0.27 -9.33
N ASN A 47 -4.81 1.21 -10.21
CA ASN A 47 -3.99 2.38 -9.88
C ASN A 47 -4.63 3.20 -8.76
N GLY A 48 -5.94 3.44 -8.85
CA GLY A 48 -6.65 4.17 -7.82
C GLY A 48 -6.70 3.42 -6.48
N ARG A 49 -6.86 2.09 -6.47
CA ARG A 49 -6.81 1.29 -5.23
C ARG A 49 -5.42 1.29 -4.62
N HIS A 50 -4.40 1.13 -5.45
CA HIS A 50 -3.01 1.12 -5.03
C HIS A 50 -2.62 2.44 -4.38
N GLN A 51 -2.95 3.56 -5.03
CA GLN A 51 -2.69 4.91 -4.54
C GLN A 51 -3.39 5.16 -3.19
N ARG A 52 -4.69 4.87 -3.08
CA ARG A 52 -5.43 4.98 -1.79
C ARG A 52 -4.79 4.14 -0.69
N GLY A 53 -4.38 2.91 -1.01
CA GLY A 53 -3.71 2.03 -0.06
C GLY A 53 -2.36 2.60 0.41
N MET A 54 -1.58 3.17 -0.51
CA MET A 54 -0.32 3.84 -0.18
C MET A 54 -0.55 5.06 0.71
N GLU A 55 -1.47 5.94 0.34
CA GLU A 55 -1.80 7.15 1.12
C GLU A 55 -2.32 6.80 2.52
N SER A 56 -3.14 5.76 2.65
CA SER A 56 -3.63 5.30 3.94
C SER A 56 -2.49 4.80 4.82
N ARG A 57 -1.58 3.98 4.28
CA ARG A 57 -0.40 3.50 5.02
C ARG A 57 0.52 4.64 5.44
N LEU A 58 0.72 5.63 4.55
CA LEU A 58 1.52 6.81 4.84
C LEU A 58 0.91 7.65 5.97
N LYS A 59 -0.41 7.88 5.94
CA LYS A 59 -1.15 8.58 7.01
C LYS A 59 -1.07 7.81 8.34
N GLN A 60 -1.20 6.49 8.31
CA GLN A 60 -1.12 5.64 9.50
C GLN A 60 0.28 5.62 10.13
N ALA A 61 1.33 5.74 9.32
CA ALA A 61 2.71 5.73 9.79
C ALA A 61 3.05 6.96 10.68
N ARG A 62 2.18 7.99 10.74
CA ARG A 62 2.35 9.22 11.54
C ARG A 62 3.77 9.78 11.45
N LEU A 63 4.34 9.74 10.25
CA LEU A 63 5.70 10.20 10.05
C LEU A 63 5.75 11.69 10.39
N PRO A 64 6.61 12.13 11.33
CA PRO A 64 6.67 13.52 11.76
C PRO A 64 7.04 14.48 10.63
N TRP A 65 7.59 13.95 9.54
CA TRP A 65 7.80 14.61 8.26
C TRP A 65 7.94 13.54 7.16
N VAL A 66 7.51 13.85 5.93
CA VAL A 66 7.75 13.00 4.76
C VAL A 66 9.25 13.03 4.45
N LYS A 67 10.01 12.11 5.04
CA LYS A 67 11.42 11.92 4.66
C LYS A 67 11.45 11.26 3.28
N THR A 68 12.00 11.92 2.27
CA THR A 68 12.46 11.19 1.09
C THR A 68 13.67 10.33 1.50
N LEU A 69 13.97 9.26 0.75
CA LEU A 69 15.10 8.36 1.09
C LEU A 69 16.42 9.13 1.25
N GLU A 70 16.59 10.20 0.49
CA GLU A 70 17.75 11.11 0.49
C GLU A 70 17.91 11.89 1.79
N GLN A 71 16.82 12.10 2.51
CA GLN A 71 16.75 12.88 3.74
C GLN A 71 16.79 12.00 5.00
N PHE A 72 16.82 10.68 4.82
CA PHE A 72 16.94 9.74 5.92
C PHE A 72 18.39 9.67 6.39
N ASP A 73 18.64 10.15 7.60
CA ASP A 73 19.97 10.09 8.22
C ASP A 73 20.27 8.67 8.74
N PHE A 74 20.89 7.86 7.89
CA PHE A 74 21.33 6.50 8.24
C PHE A 74 22.42 6.48 9.33
N THR A 75 23.05 7.62 9.65
CA THR A 75 24.09 7.67 10.68
C THR A 75 23.53 7.42 12.09
N SER A 76 22.24 7.70 12.31
CA SER A 76 21.52 7.45 13.57
C SER A 76 21.28 5.96 13.86
N SER A 77 21.50 5.07 12.88
CA SER A 77 21.22 3.63 13.00
C SER A 77 22.37 2.80 13.60
N ARG A 78 23.48 3.44 14.04
CA ARG A 78 24.61 2.74 14.63
C ARG A 78 24.47 2.59 16.14
N ALA A 79 24.25 1.34 16.54
CA ALA A 79 24.48 0.78 17.87
C ALA A 79 23.53 1.23 19.00
N SER A 80 22.24 0.90 18.89
CA SER A 80 21.52 0.46 20.09
C SER A 80 21.95 -0.97 20.43
N THR A 81 23.18 -1.12 20.93
CA THR A 81 23.51 -2.30 21.74
C THR A 81 22.59 -2.22 22.94
N VAL A 82 21.53 -3.04 22.95
CA VAL A 82 20.71 -3.24 24.13
C VAL A 82 21.64 -3.83 25.19
N ARG A 83 22.21 -2.98 26.03
CA ARG A 83 22.97 -3.43 27.19
C ARG A 83 21.91 -3.94 28.17
N LEU A 84 21.69 -5.24 28.19
CA LEU A 84 20.87 -5.90 29.21
C LEU A 84 21.47 -5.55 30.57
N SER A 85 20.89 -4.57 31.26
CA SER A 85 21.11 -4.33 32.69
C SER A 85 20.35 -5.41 33.47
N GLY A 86 20.68 -6.66 33.22
CA GLY A 86 20.21 -7.81 33.98
C GLY A 86 21.40 -8.40 34.73
N ASN A 87 21.26 -8.57 36.05
CA ASN A 87 22.27 -9.24 36.86
C ASN A 87 22.52 -10.65 36.29
N TRP A 88 23.69 -10.85 35.69
CA TRP A 88 24.10 -12.10 35.02
C TRP A 88 24.05 -13.33 35.95
N LEU A 89 24.08 -13.12 37.28
CA LEU A 89 23.95 -14.19 38.27
C LEU A 89 22.56 -14.84 38.27
N VAL A 90 21.50 -14.10 37.94
CA VAL A 90 20.12 -14.64 37.91
C VAL A 90 19.94 -15.60 36.73
N TRP A 91 20.56 -15.30 35.59
CA TRP A 91 20.48 -16.15 34.39
C TRP A 91 21.21 -17.48 34.54
N ARG A 92 22.35 -17.52 35.26
CA ARG A 92 23.04 -18.80 35.56
C ARG A 92 22.21 -19.71 36.46
N SER A 93 21.43 -19.16 37.38
CA SER A 93 20.56 -19.95 38.27
C SER A 93 19.42 -20.65 37.50
N TRP A 94 18.93 -20.05 36.41
CA TRP A 94 17.86 -20.62 35.59
C TRP A 94 18.34 -21.78 34.71
N SER A 95 19.58 -21.74 34.20
CA SER A 95 20.13 -22.84 33.39
C SER A 95 20.51 -24.09 34.20
N ALA A 96 20.71 -23.96 35.52
CA ALA A 96 21.03 -25.10 36.39
C ALA A 96 19.77 -25.92 36.80
N ALA A 97 18.57 -25.36 36.63
CA ALA A 97 17.31 -25.99 37.04
C ALA A 97 16.70 -26.90 35.95
N LYS A 98 17.45 -27.21 34.89
CA LYS A 98 16.99 -28.03 33.76
C LYS A 98 17.99 -29.16 33.46
N THR A 99 18.37 -29.88 34.50
CA THR A 99 18.97 -31.23 34.44
C THR A 99 18.25 -32.11 35.43
#